data_AF-A0A9E4X4E8-F1
#
_entry.id   AF-A0A9E4X4E8-F1
#
_cell.length_a   1.000
_cell.length_b   1.000
_cell.length_c   1.000
_cell.angle_alpha   90.00
_cell.angle_beta   90.00
_cell.angle_gamma   90.00
#
_symmetry.space_group_name_H-M   'P 1'
#
loop_
_entity.id
_entity.type
_entity.pdbx_description
1 polymer ?
#
loop_
_entity_poly.entity_id
_entity_poly.type
_entity_poly.pdbx_seq_one_letter_code
_entity_poly.pdbx_strand_id
1 'polypeptide(L)'
;RYAEQQEPLDETCDCYTCRNYSAAYLRHLFRAKELLGLRLASIHNLRFVLALMERIRTSILEGRFDIFRGEFLDVYQPTDEAARQQQKERWLRTRGG
;
A
#
# COMPACT_ATOMS: atom_id res chain seq x y z
N ARG A 1 9.31 12.69 3.98
CA ARG A 1 7.91 12.28 3.76
C ARG A 1 7.38 11.64 5.05
N TYR A 2 7.10 10.33 5.14
CA TYR A 2 6.47 9.68 6.32
C TYR A 2 7.26 9.68 7.65
N ALA A 3 7.95 10.75 8.03
CA ALA A 3 8.77 10.81 9.25
C ALA A 3 7.93 11.10 10.51
N GLU A 4 6.99 12.03 10.39
CA GLU A 4 6.15 12.53 11.49
C GLU A 4 4.65 12.24 11.32
N GLN A 5 4.25 11.54 10.25
CA GLN A 5 2.85 11.19 9.97
C GLN A 5 2.34 10.17 11.01
N GLN A 6 1.51 10.63 11.95
CA GLN A 6 0.95 9.84 13.05
C GLN A 6 -0.33 9.09 12.65
N GLU A 7 -0.93 9.54 11.55
CA GLU A 7 -2.02 8.92 10.82
C GLU A 7 -1.62 7.52 10.32
N PRO A 8 -2.58 6.61 10.08
CA PRO A 8 -2.31 5.31 9.47
C PRO A 8 -1.76 5.44 8.04
N LEU A 9 -1.38 4.31 7.45
CA LEU A 9 -0.94 4.26 6.05
C LEU A 9 -2.09 4.58 5.06
N ASP A 10 -3.31 4.22 5.42
CA ASP A 10 -4.56 4.44 4.69
C ASP A 10 -5.71 4.51 5.70
N GLU A 11 -6.42 5.64 5.75
CA GLU A 11 -7.53 5.89 6.68
C GLU A 11 -8.80 5.09 6.32
N THR A 12 -8.91 4.64 5.08
CA THR A 12 -10.04 3.83 4.59
C THR A 12 -9.82 2.32 4.81
N CYS A 13 -8.62 1.91 5.27
CA CYS A 13 -8.25 0.51 5.38
C CYS A 13 -8.56 -0.09 6.76
N ASP A 14 -9.47 -1.06 6.78
CA ASP A 14 -9.87 -1.83 7.98
C ASP A 14 -8.82 -2.86 8.46
N CYS A 15 -7.63 -2.95 7.86
CA CYS A 15 -6.65 -3.97 8.21
C CYS A 15 -6.07 -3.77 9.62
N TYR A 16 -5.53 -4.83 10.23
CA TYR A 16 -4.88 -4.75 11.55
C TYR A 16 -3.77 -3.69 11.59
N THR A 17 -3.01 -3.54 10.49
CA THR A 17 -1.93 -2.56 10.40
C THR A 17 -2.43 -1.12 10.52
N CYS A 18 -3.44 -0.73 9.73
CA CYS A 18 -3.97 0.64 9.70
C CYS A 18 -4.81 0.97 10.94
N ARG A 19 -5.40 -0.03 11.61
CA ARG A 19 -6.10 0.18 12.90
C ARG A 19 -5.19 0.30 14.13
N ASN A 20 -3.88 -0.01 14.03
CA ASN A 20 -2.99 -0.09 15.21
C ASN A 20 -1.65 0.63 15.05
N TYR A 21 -1.23 1.04 13.84
CA TYR A 21 0.10 1.61 13.59
C TYR A 21 0.09 2.77 12.60
N SER A 22 0.90 3.78 12.89
CA SER A 22 1.08 4.97 12.05
C SER A 22 2.04 4.73 10.87
N ALA A 23 1.91 5.56 9.83
CA ALA A 23 2.84 5.60 8.72
C ALA A 23 4.29 5.91 9.17
N ALA A 24 4.46 6.75 10.20
CA ALA A 24 5.76 7.01 10.83
C ALA A 24 6.37 5.77 11.49
N TYR A 25 5.58 4.98 12.22
CA TYR A 25 6.07 3.75 12.85
C TYR A 25 6.45 2.69 11.83
N LEU A 26 5.64 2.51 10.78
CA LEU A 26 5.99 1.65 9.64
C LEU A 26 7.30 2.08 8.98
N ARG A 27 7.49 3.38 8.71
CA ARG A 27 8.77 3.90 8.19
C ARG A 27 9.94 3.64 9.15
N HIS A 28 9.74 3.77 10.46
CA HIS A 28 10.77 3.47 11.46
C HIS A 28 11.22 2.00 11.35
N LEU A 29 10.28 1.04 11.37
CA LEU A 29 10.58 -0.39 11.22
C LEU A 29 11.34 -0.69 9.91
N PHE A 30 10.92 -0.10 8.79
CA PHE A 30 11.61 -0.25 7.50
C PHE A 30 13.03 0.32 7.50
N ARG A 31 13.30 1.41 8.22
CA ARG A 31 14.66 1.96 8.38
C ARG A 31 15.53 1.13 9.34
N ALA A 32 14.92 0.57 10.39
CA ALA A 32 15.57 -0.34 11.33
C ALA A 32 15.85 -1.74 10.74
N LYS A 33 15.31 -2.05 9.54
CA LYS A 33 15.35 -3.37 8.87
C LYS A 33 14.54 -4.45 9.63
N GLU A 34 13.56 -4.04 10.43
CA GLU A 34 12.79 -4.92 11.31
C GLU A 34 11.79 -5.84 10.59
N LEU A 35 11.73 -7.11 11.01
CA LEU A 35 10.84 -8.12 10.42
C LEU A 35 9.35 -7.78 10.61
N LEU A 36 9.02 -7.07 11.69
CA LEU A 36 7.66 -6.59 11.94
C LEU A 36 7.15 -5.67 10.82
N GLY A 37 8.02 -4.84 10.22
CA GLY A 37 7.63 -3.95 9.12
C GLY A 37 7.18 -4.72 7.88
N LEU A 38 7.86 -5.82 7.56
CA LEU A 38 7.48 -6.73 6.46
C LEU A 38 6.14 -7.43 6.75
N ARG A 39 5.92 -7.88 7.98
CA ARG A 39 4.65 -8.52 8.40
C ARG A 39 3.47 -7.56 8.31
N LEU A 40 3.60 -6.34 8.84
CA LEU A 40 2.55 -5.33 8.82
C LEU A 40 2.23 -4.85 7.39
N ALA A 41 3.24 -4.64 6.54
CA ALA A 41 3.02 -4.31 5.15
C ALA A 41 2.32 -5.45 4.38
N SER A 42 2.68 -6.71 4.63
CA SER A 42 2.02 -7.86 4.00
C SER A 42 0.54 -7.95 4.39
N ILE A 43 0.20 -7.66 5.65
CA ILE A 43 -1.20 -7.62 6.13
C ILE A 43 -2.01 -6.52 5.42
N HIS A 44 -1.46 -5.31 5.29
CA HIS A 44 -2.13 -4.21 4.57
C HIS A 44 -2.28 -4.54 3.08
N ASN A 45 -1.21 -4.96 2.41
CA ASN A 45 -1.20 -5.27 0.98
C ASN A 45 -2.21 -6.38 0.61
N LEU A 46 -2.28 -7.45 1.43
CA LEU A 46 -3.26 -8.52 1.21
C LEU A 46 -4.70 -8.01 1.39
N ARG A 47 -4.97 -7.18 2.42
CA ARG A 47 -6.31 -6.62 2.60
C ARG A 47 -6.69 -5.65 1.47
N PHE A 48 -5.78 -4.82 0.99
CA PHE A 48 -6.00 -3.95 -0.16
C PHE A 48 -6.41 -4.74 -1.41
N VAL A 49 -5.68 -5.81 -1.75
CA VAL A 49 -6.00 -6.65 -2.92
C VAL A 49 -7.35 -7.36 -2.73
N LEU A 50 -7.64 -7.89 -1.55
CA LEU A 50 -8.94 -8.53 -1.27
C LEU A 50 -10.10 -7.53 -1.37
N ALA A 51 -9.99 -6.36 -0.74
CA ALA A 51 -10.99 -5.29 -0.82
C ALA A 51 -11.21 -4.79 -2.25
N LEU A 52 -10.15 -4.73 -3.07
CA LEU A 52 -10.25 -4.40 -4.49
C LEU A 52 -11.02 -5.48 -5.28
N MET A 53 -10.73 -6.76 -5.04
CA MET A 53 -11.45 -7.87 -5.68
C MET A 53 -12.91 -7.97 -5.23
N GLU A 54 -13.20 -7.65 -3.96
CA GLU A 54 -14.56 -7.52 -3.42
C GLU A 54 -15.34 -6.41 -4.16
N ARG A 55 -14.78 -5.20 -4.24
CA ARG A 55 -15.39 -4.06 -4.95
C ARG A 55 -15.61 -4.35 -6.44
N ILE A 56 -14.62 -4.95 -7.12
CA ILE A 56 -14.73 -5.39 -8.51
C ILE A 56 -15.91 -6.36 -8.67
N ARG A 57 -15.96 -7.43 -7.87
CA ARG A 57 -17.04 -8.43 -7.93
C ARG A 57 -18.41 -7.80 -7.74
N THR A 58 -18.57 -6.96 -6.72
CA THR A 58 -19.83 -6.26 -6.45
C THR A 58 -20.24 -5.37 -7.63
N SER A 59 -19.32 -4.54 -8.16
CA SER A 59 -19.63 -3.66 -9.29
C SER A 59 -20.00 -4.40 -10.59
N ILE A 60 -19.51 -5.63 -10.80
CA ILE A 60 -19.91 -6.50 -11.92
C ILE A 60 -21.32 -7.05 -11.70
N LEU A 61 -21.64 -7.52 -10.49
CA LEU A 61 -22.98 -8.01 -10.14
C LEU A 61 -24.05 -6.89 -10.17
N GLU A 62 -23.65 -5.67 -9.84
CA GLU A 62 -24.46 -4.45 -9.93
C GLU A 62 -24.54 -3.85 -11.35
N GLY A 63 -23.86 -4.44 -12.34
CA GLY A 63 -23.87 -3.96 -13.73
C GLY A 63 -23.19 -2.61 -13.96
N ARG A 64 -22.37 -2.13 -13.02
CA ARG A 64 -21.75 -0.79 -13.01
C ARG A 64 -20.22 -0.78 -12.98
N PHE A 65 -19.60 -1.88 -13.42
CA PHE A 65 -18.15 -2.08 -13.40
C PHE A 65 -17.38 -0.95 -14.12
N ASP A 66 -17.86 -0.44 -15.25
CA ASP A 66 -17.15 0.62 -15.99
C ASP A 66 -17.11 1.96 -15.24
N ILE A 67 -18.15 2.28 -14.47
CA ILE A 67 -18.18 3.46 -13.58
C ILE A 67 -17.14 3.27 -12.48
N PHE A 68 -17.19 2.14 -11.77
CA PHE A 68 -16.22 1.78 -10.73
C PHE A 68 -14.78 1.79 -11.26
N ARG A 69 -14.56 1.32 -12.48
CA ARG A 69 -13.24 1.31 -13.15
C ARG A 69 -12.73 2.71 -13.41
N GLY A 70 -13.59 3.65 -13.81
CA GLY A 70 -13.25 5.08 -13.92
C GLY A 70 -12.85 5.66 -12.57
N GLU A 71 -13.78 5.62 -11.61
CA GLU A 71 -13.59 6.10 -10.23
C GLU A 71 -12.29 5.58 -9.59
N PHE A 72 -11.95 4.31 -9.83
CA PHE A 72 -10.72 3.71 -9.31
C PHE A 72 -9.45 4.23 -10.00
N LEU A 73 -9.45 4.34 -11.34
CA LEU A 73 -8.25 4.74 -12.09
C LEU A 73 -7.95 6.25 -12.03
N ASP A 74 -8.97 7.09 -11.81
CA ASP A 74 -8.77 8.53 -11.59
C ASP A 74 -7.97 8.81 -10.30
N VAL A 75 -8.11 7.94 -9.29
CA VAL A 75 -7.41 8.05 -7.99
C VAL A 75 -6.16 7.16 -7.93
N TYR A 76 -6.22 5.93 -8.45
CA TYR A 76 -5.15 4.95 -8.36
C TYR A 76 -4.28 4.95 -9.63
N GLN A 77 -3.20 5.72 -9.59
CA GLN A 77 -2.14 5.66 -10.59
C GLN A 77 -1.02 4.72 -10.12
N PRO A 78 -0.74 3.61 -10.83
CA PRO A 78 0.42 2.77 -10.56
C PRO A 78 1.72 3.58 -10.66
N THR A 79 2.70 3.29 -9.81
CA THR A 79 4.04 3.87 -9.97
C THR A 79 4.67 3.37 -11.26
N ASP A 80 5.22 4.29 -12.06
CA ASP A 80 5.95 3.97 -13.30
C ASP A 80 7.01 2.87 -13.09
N GLU A 81 7.12 1.97 -14.07
CA GLU A 81 7.97 0.80 -13.97
C GLU A 81 9.47 1.16 -13.97
N ALA A 82 9.88 2.16 -14.76
CA ALA A 82 11.27 2.60 -14.77
C ALA A 82 11.65 3.27 -13.44
N ALA A 83 10.78 4.12 -12.89
CA ALA A 83 10.93 4.68 -11.55
C ALA A 83 10.98 3.60 -10.46
N ARG A 84 10.17 2.53 -10.59
CA ARG A 84 10.16 1.38 -9.67
C ARG A 84 11.49 0.63 -9.70
N GLN A 85 12.05 0.34 -10.88
CA GLN A 85 13.36 -0.33 -10.98
C GLN A 85 14.48 0.58 -10.47
N GLN A 86 14.49 1.88 -10.79
CA GLN A 86 15.49 2.83 -10.26
C GLN A 86 15.49 2.90 -8.72
N GLN A 87 14.30 2.91 -8.08
CA GLN A 87 14.22 2.84 -6.62
C GLN A 87 14.76 1.52 -6.06
N LYS A 88 14.42 0.38 -6.68
CA LYS A 88 14.93 -0.94 -6.30
C LYS A 88 16.45 -1.03 -6.43
N GLU A 89 17.04 -0.56 -7.53
CA GLU A 89 18.49 -0.50 -7.71
C GLU A 89 19.17 0.40 -6.69
N ARG A 90 18.60 1.57 -6.39
CA ARG A 90 19.13 2.48 -5.36
C ARG A 90 19.12 1.80 -4.00
N TRP A 91 18.04 1.12 -3.65
CA TRP A 91 17.89 0.38 -2.40
C TRP A 91 18.88 -0.79 -2.30
N LEU A 92 19.06 -1.57 -3.37
CA LEU A 92 20.04 -2.64 -3.47
C LEU A 92 21.47 -2.10 -3.30
N ARG A 93 21.82 -0.98 -3.95
CA ARG A 93 23.12 -0.29 -3.75
C ARG A 93 23.35 0.11 -2.29
N THR A 94 22.31 0.61 -1.59
CA THR A 94 22.37 0.90 -0.14
C THR A 94 22.25 -0.33 0.77
N ARG A 95 22.29 -1.55 0.22
CA ARG A 95 22.17 -2.83 0.94
C ARG A 95 23.39 -3.76 0.72
N GLY A 96 24.39 -3.30 -0.03
CA GLY A 96 25.65 -4.00 -0.30
C GLY A 96 26.87 -3.41 0.43
N GLY A 97 26.64 -2.79 1.59
CA GLY A 97 27.66 -2.21 2.49
C GLY A 97 27.15 -2.18 3.92
#